data_AF-A0A0S7XNQ0-F1
#
_entry.id   AF-A0A0S7XNQ0-F1
#
_cell.length_a   1.000
_cell.length_b   1.000
_cell.length_c   1.000
_cell.angle_alpha   90.00
_cell.angle_beta   90.00
_cell.angle_gamma   90.00
#
_symmetry.space_group_name_H-M   'P 1'
#
loop_
_entity.id
_entity.type
_entity.pdbx_description
1 polymer ?
#
loop_
_entity_poly.entity_id
_entity_poly.type
_entity_poly.pdbx_seq_one_letter_code
_entity_poly.pdbx_strand_id
1 'polypeptide(L)'
;MRIKVENLSLTEIKADLLVVNIFEGVKIPGGATGAVDKALGGQISKLCKQGEIDGKLGKVTIIHALGKVPAERIAVVGLGKKEEFGLDEVRIASAAAVRAAKEAKAKRIASIVHGAGVGGLAAKEAAQATVEGAVLGGYEFEGYKTENSKFKIEELVIVERDKKKAREMGEGARTGEIVAEAENRARDLVNAPANKITPTSLANYAKKMAKEVGLKCEVLDPKEEGMEAIWAVAKGSREPAKVVVLSSPASRSSSQRIALIGKGITFDAGGISLKPSKKLWQMKTDMAGAAAVIEAMRAIAQLKIKKNLLAVIPLSENMPDGGASRPGDVVSSLSGITTEIISTDAEGRMILVDAITYAKQKGAKKIIDCATLTGGCITALGDVASGLMGNDDKLIDGMKKAAEKTG
;
A
#
# COMPACT_ATOMS: atom_id res chain seq x y z
N MET A 1 0.15 14.63 -4.74
CA MET A 1 -0.53 15.84 -4.20
C MET A 1 0.27 16.33 -3.00
N ARG A 2 0.32 17.63 -2.70
CA ARG A 2 1.01 18.16 -1.52
C ARG A 2 0.07 18.11 -0.31
N ILE A 3 0.55 17.61 0.83
CA ILE A 3 -0.27 17.52 2.06
C ILE A 3 0.20 18.57 3.07
N LYS A 4 -0.76 19.28 3.66
CA LYS A 4 -0.51 20.29 4.70
C LYS A 4 -1.51 20.15 5.84
N VAL A 5 -1.10 20.61 7.02
CA VAL A 5 -2.01 20.85 8.14
C VAL A 5 -1.96 22.34 8.49
N GLU A 6 -3.13 23.00 8.48
CA GLU A 6 -3.26 24.42 8.75
C GLU A 6 -4.12 24.66 10.00
N ASN A 7 -3.63 25.56 10.86
CA ASN A 7 -4.33 25.98 12.06
C ASN A 7 -5.26 27.16 11.76
N LEU A 8 -6.44 26.88 11.18
CA LEU A 8 -7.39 27.88 10.70
C LEU A 8 -8.83 27.44 10.96
N SER A 9 -9.79 28.37 10.84
CA SER A 9 -11.20 28.01 10.78
C SER A 9 -11.56 27.42 9.41
N LEU A 10 -12.40 26.38 9.41
CA LEU A 10 -12.96 25.80 8.18
C LEU A 10 -13.78 26.81 7.37
N THR A 11 -14.37 27.81 8.02
CA THR A 11 -15.16 28.85 7.34
C THR A 11 -14.30 29.96 6.74
N GLU A 12 -12.98 29.92 6.94
CA GLU A 12 -12.03 30.94 6.47
C GLU A 12 -11.06 30.39 5.42
N ILE A 13 -11.03 29.07 5.21
CA ILE A 13 -10.12 28.41 4.26
C ILE A 13 -10.57 28.63 2.81
N LYS A 14 -9.66 29.09 1.96
CA LYS A 14 -9.88 29.23 0.51
C LYS A 14 -9.57 27.94 -0.22
N ALA A 15 -10.53 27.19 -0.71
CA ALA A 15 -10.30 25.93 -1.43
C ALA A 15 -11.31 25.74 -2.57
N ASP A 16 -10.95 24.98 -3.60
CA ASP A 16 -11.87 24.64 -4.69
C ASP A 16 -12.97 23.69 -4.17
N LEU A 17 -12.62 22.83 -3.21
CA LEU A 17 -13.54 21.94 -2.51
C LEU A 17 -13.19 21.84 -1.03
N LEU A 18 -14.15 22.12 -0.15
CA LEU A 18 -14.06 21.88 1.29
C LEU A 18 -14.85 20.62 1.66
N VAL A 19 -14.18 19.64 2.26
CA VAL A 19 -14.74 18.35 2.66
C VAL A 19 -15.15 18.39 4.14
N VAL A 20 -16.40 18.07 4.40
CA VAL A 20 -16.99 17.84 5.72
C VAL A 20 -17.71 16.50 5.73
N ASN A 21 -18.11 16.02 6.90
CA ASN A 21 -18.65 14.68 7.04
C ASN A 21 -19.96 14.61 7.81
N ILE A 22 -20.65 13.49 7.67
CA ILE A 22 -21.89 13.21 8.41
C ILE A 22 -22.08 11.70 8.61
N PHE A 23 -22.52 11.31 9.80
CA PHE A 23 -22.93 9.93 10.09
C PHE A 23 -24.34 9.66 9.55
N GLU A 24 -24.62 8.38 9.28
CA GLU A 24 -25.94 7.94 8.87
C GLU A 24 -27.01 8.35 9.88
N GLY A 25 -28.15 8.83 9.36
CA GLY A 25 -29.29 9.24 10.19
C GLY A 25 -29.20 10.62 10.84
N VAL A 26 -28.04 11.30 10.81
CA VAL A 26 -27.90 12.66 11.36
C VAL A 26 -28.70 13.65 10.51
N LYS A 27 -29.62 14.39 11.14
CA LYS A 27 -30.48 15.39 10.46
C LYS A 27 -30.01 16.84 10.61
N ILE A 28 -29.28 17.13 11.67
CA ILE A 28 -28.71 18.46 11.96
C ILE A 28 -27.25 18.22 12.36
N PRO A 29 -26.28 18.63 11.53
CA PRO A 29 -24.87 18.38 11.82
C PRO A 29 -24.37 19.27 12.97
N GLY A 30 -23.53 18.71 13.83
CA GLY A 30 -22.79 19.43 14.86
C GLY A 30 -21.33 19.68 14.48
N GLY A 31 -20.55 20.22 15.42
CA GLY A 31 -19.10 20.37 15.29
C GLY A 31 -18.68 21.15 14.05
N ALA A 32 -17.67 20.64 13.34
CA ALA A 32 -17.13 21.24 12.12
C ALA A 32 -18.17 21.36 11.00
N THR A 33 -18.90 20.28 10.70
CA THR A 33 -19.95 20.27 9.67
C THR A 33 -21.08 21.23 10.04
N GLY A 34 -21.46 21.31 11.31
CA GLY A 34 -22.45 22.28 11.80
C GLY A 34 -22.01 23.74 11.67
N ALA A 35 -20.72 24.04 11.88
CA ALA A 35 -20.18 25.38 11.65
C ALA A 35 -20.26 25.79 10.17
N VAL A 36 -19.93 24.86 9.26
CA VAL A 36 -20.08 25.08 7.81
C VAL A 36 -21.56 25.21 7.43
N ASP A 37 -22.44 24.37 7.97
CA ASP A 37 -23.89 24.45 7.73
C ASP A 37 -24.46 25.82 8.14
N LYS A 38 -24.08 26.33 9.32
CA LYS A 38 -24.47 27.67 9.78
C LYS A 38 -24.00 28.75 8.80
N ALA A 39 -22.75 28.68 8.33
CA ALA A 39 -22.23 29.63 7.34
C ALA A 39 -22.98 29.54 6.00
N LEU A 40 -23.45 28.35 5.62
CA LEU A 40 -24.29 28.16 4.44
C LEU A 40 -25.76 28.53 4.64
N GLY A 41 -26.19 28.93 5.86
CA GLY A 41 -27.58 29.23 6.18
C GLY A 41 -28.47 28.00 6.33
N GLY A 42 -27.93 26.88 6.84
CA GLY A 42 -28.69 25.66 7.13
C GLY A 42 -28.92 24.74 5.93
N GLN A 43 -28.19 24.93 4.84
CA GLN A 43 -28.39 24.17 3.60
C GLN A 43 -28.07 22.67 3.75
N ILE A 44 -27.03 22.31 4.51
CA ILE A 44 -26.69 20.90 4.77
C ILE A 44 -27.81 20.28 5.59
N SER A 45 -28.27 20.93 6.66
CA SER A 45 -29.42 20.47 7.47
C SER A 45 -30.67 20.25 6.62
N LYS A 46 -30.96 21.15 5.67
CA LYS A 46 -32.11 21.04 4.77
C LYS A 46 -32.02 19.77 3.90
N LEU A 47 -30.87 19.55 3.26
CA LEU A 47 -30.62 18.36 2.43
C LEU A 47 -30.66 17.05 3.24
N CYS A 48 -30.21 17.07 4.50
CA CYS A 48 -30.30 15.91 5.40
C CYS A 48 -31.75 15.56 5.76
N LYS A 49 -32.60 16.58 5.98
CA LYS A 49 -34.04 16.41 6.24
C LYS A 49 -34.79 15.91 5.02
N GLN A 50 -34.37 16.32 3.82
CA GLN A 50 -34.92 15.87 2.53
C GLN A 50 -34.44 14.47 2.12
N GLY A 51 -33.41 13.93 2.76
CA GLY A 51 -32.88 12.59 2.49
C GLY A 51 -31.85 12.54 1.35
N GLU A 52 -31.47 13.67 0.78
CA GLU A 52 -30.42 13.75 -0.26
C GLU A 52 -29.05 13.40 0.33
N ILE A 53 -28.78 13.94 1.53
CA ILE A 53 -27.63 13.57 2.37
C ILE A 53 -28.12 12.61 3.45
N ASP A 54 -27.85 11.32 3.27
CA ASP A 54 -28.28 10.24 4.18
C ASP A 54 -27.16 9.76 5.12
N GLY A 55 -25.91 10.11 4.82
CA GLY A 55 -24.73 9.73 5.61
C GLY A 55 -24.19 8.33 5.31
N LYS A 56 -24.69 7.63 4.28
CA LYS A 56 -24.18 6.31 3.87
C LYS A 56 -22.69 6.39 3.52
N LEU A 57 -21.93 5.36 3.94
CA LEU A 57 -20.48 5.33 3.80
C LEU A 57 -20.02 5.60 2.36
N GLY A 58 -19.13 6.57 2.19
CA GLY A 58 -18.55 6.92 0.89
C GLY A 58 -19.49 7.66 -0.07
N LYS A 59 -20.76 7.89 0.28
CA LYS A 59 -21.65 8.75 -0.51
C LYS A 59 -21.20 10.21 -0.36
N VAL A 60 -21.03 10.92 -1.47
CA VAL A 60 -20.61 12.33 -1.49
C VAL A 60 -21.70 13.18 -2.12
N THR A 61 -22.06 14.29 -1.47
CA THR A 61 -22.92 15.33 -2.05
C THR A 61 -22.14 16.63 -2.16
N ILE A 62 -22.12 17.24 -3.35
CA ILE A 62 -21.47 18.53 -3.60
C ILE A 62 -22.49 19.66 -3.55
N ILE A 63 -22.20 20.70 -2.77
CA ILE A 63 -23.00 21.90 -2.62
C ILE A 63 -22.15 23.10 -3.07
N HIS A 64 -22.66 23.94 -3.97
CA HIS A 64 -21.98 25.19 -4.33
C HIS A 64 -22.11 26.19 -3.18
N ALA A 65 -20.98 26.77 -2.75
CA ALA A 65 -20.96 27.68 -1.60
C ALA A 65 -21.55 29.07 -1.92
N LEU A 66 -21.56 29.46 -3.20
CA LEU A 66 -22.13 30.73 -3.69
C LEU A 66 -21.62 31.96 -2.91
N GLY A 67 -20.34 31.97 -2.57
CA GLY A 67 -19.69 33.08 -1.86
C GLY A 67 -20.00 33.17 -0.35
N LYS A 68 -20.80 32.26 0.21
CA LYS A 68 -21.11 32.25 1.66
C LYS A 68 -19.91 31.88 2.53
N VAL A 69 -18.95 31.15 1.95
CA VAL A 69 -17.64 30.86 2.54
C VAL A 69 -16.56 31.01 1.46
N PRO A 70 -15.27 31.16 1.82
CA PRO A 70 -14.19 31.32 0.85
C PRO A 70 -13.92 30.08 -0.02
N ALA A 71 -14.38 28.90 0.39
CA ALA A 71 -14.34 27.70 -0.44
C ALA A 71 -15.41 27.76 -1.54
N GLU A 72 -15.12 27.31 -2.76
CA GLU A 72 -16.06 27.40 -3.88
C GLU A 72 -17.22 26.40 -3.75
N ARG A 73 -16.91 25.19 -3.30
CA ARG A 73 -17.82 24.05 -3.18
C ARG A 73 -17.58 23.32 -1.86
N ILE A 74 -18.62 22.71 -1.33
CA ILE A 74 -18.59 21.86 -0.13
C ILE A 74 -18.93 20.43 -0.53
N ALA A 75 -18.08 19.48 -0.20
CA ALA A 75 -18.40 18.05 -0.27
C ALA A 75 -18.80 17.56 1.12
N VAL A 76 -20.00 17.00 1.24
CA VAL A 76 -20.45 16.29 2.44
C VAL A 76 -20.29 14.80 2.18
N VAL A 77 -19.35 14.15 2.88
CA VAL A 77 -19.11 12.71 2.78
C VAL A 77 -19.80 11.94 3.91
N GLY A 78 -20.48 10.86 3.56
CA GLY A 78 -21.09 9.95 4.52
C GLY A 78 -20.07 9.02 5.17
N LEU A 79 -20.18 8.86 6.50
CA LEU A 79 -19.32 8.00 7.32
C LEU A 79 -19.94 6.63 7.62
N GLY A 80 -21.16 6.36 7.15
CA GLY A 80 -21.91 5.15 7.49
C GLY A 80 -22.48 5.18 8.90
N LYS A 81 -22.75 4.01 9.45
CA LYS A 81 -23.27 3.85 10.82
C LYS A 81 -22.17 4.13 11.83
N LYS A 82 -22.56 4.73 12.96
CA LYS A 82 -21.59 5.13 13.99
C LYS A 82 -20.96 3.93 14.69
N GLU A 83 -21.70 2.84 14.82
CA GLU A 83 -21.31 1.62 15.52
C GLU A 83 -20.29 0.79 14.73
N GLU A 84 -20.27 0.96 13.41
CA GLU A 84 -19.35 0.27 12.48
C GLU A 84 -18.13 1.15 12.15
N PHE A 85 -18.06 2.37 12.70
CA PHE A 85 -17.06 3.37 12.29
C PHE A 85 -15.70 3.18 12.96
N GLY A 86 -14.67 2.97 12.14
CA GLY A 86 -13.28 2.88 12.52
C GLY A 86 -12.34 3.54 11.51
N LEU A 87 -11.08 3.10 11.50
CA LEU A 87 -10.05 3.67 10.62
C LEU A 87 -10.27 3.33 9.14
N ASP A 88 -10.91 2.20 8.83
CA ASP A 88 -11.15 1.81 7.44
C ASP A 88 -12.25 2.68 6.81
N GLU A 89 -13.33 2.97 7.55
CA GLU A 89 -14.38 3.88 7.13
C GLU A 89 -13.84 5.30 6.90
N VAL A 90 -12.85 5.73 7.69
CA VAL A 90 -12.11 6.98 7.44
C VAL A 90 -11.41 6.94 6.09
N ARG A 91 -10.69 5.86 5.76
CA ARG A 91 -10.00 5.70 4.46
C ARG A 91 -10.99 5.71 3.31
N ILE A 92 -12.10 4.96 3.43
CA ILE A 92 -13.14 4.87 2.41
C ILE A 92 -13.78 6.24 2.16
N ALA A 93 -14.16 6.95 3.23
CA ALA A 93 -14.74 8.29 3.11
C ALA A 93 -13.76 9.28 2.47
N SER A 94 -12.49 9.28 2.88
CA SER A 94 -11.48 10.17 2.30
C SER A 94 -11.17 9.83 0.83
N ALA A 95 -11.15 8.55 0.47
CA ALA A 95 -11.01 8.11 -0.92
C ALA A 95 -12.18 8.60 -1.79
N ALA A 96 -13.42 8.48 -1.29
CA ALA A 96 -14.60 8.97 -1.98
C ALA A 96 -14.58 10.49 -2.17
N ALA A 97 -14.19 11.25 -1.13
CA ALA A 97 -14.06 12.70 -1.20
C ALA A 97 -13.03 13.14 -2.26
N VAL A 98 -11.88 12.46 -2.34
CA VAL A 98 -10.85 12.75 -3.35
C VAL A 98 -11.33 12.41 -4.77
N ARG A 99 -12.06 11.31 -4.97
CA ARG A 99 -12.65 10.97 -6.28
C ARG A 99 -13.67 12.02 -6.71
N ALA A 100 -14.56 12.44 -5.82
CA ALA A 100 -15.50 13.52 -6.08
C ALA A 100 -14.78 14.84 -6.40
N ALA A 101 -13.65 15.13 -5.75
CA ALA A 101 -12.83 16.30 -6.05
C ALA A 101 -12.22 16.24 -7.46
N LYS A 102 -11.76 15.07 -7.91
CA LYS A 102 -11.28 14.87 -9.29
C LYS A 102 -12.38 15.13 -10.33
N GLU A 103 -13.57 14.60 -10.09
CA GLU A 103 -14.74 14.82 -10.97
C GLU A 103 -15.11 16.30 -11.02
N ALA A 104 -15.08 16.98 -9.88
CA ALA A 104 -15.34 18.40 -9.76
C ALA A 104 -14.19 19.31 -10.27
N LYS A 105 -13.07 18.75 -10.75
CA LYS A 105 -11.88 19.51 -11.16
C LYS A 105 -11.33 20.45 -10.08
N ALA A 106 -11.40 20.03 -8.81
CA ALA A 106 -10.86 20.76 -7.67
C ALA A 106 -9.37 20.46 -7.46
N LYS A 107 -8.49 21.44 -7.68
CA LYS A 107 -7.03 21.32 -7.52
C LYS A 107 -6.60 21.45 -6.06
N ARG A 108 -7.23 22.36 -5.32
CA ARG A 108 -7.00 22.56 -3.88
C ARG A 108 -8.19 22.05 -3.07
N ILE A 109 -7.94 21.03 -2.26
CA ILE A 109 -8.94 20.43 -1.36
C ILE A 109 -8.60 20.85 0.07
N ALA A 110 -9.58 21.30 0.82
CA ALA A 110 -9.50 21.42 2.28
C ALA A 110 -10.39 20.34 2.92
N SER A 111 -9.96 19.71 4.01
CA SER A 111 -10.73 18.68 4.70
C SER A 111 -10.56 18.78 6.21
N ILE A 112 -11.61 18.43 6.94
CA ILE A 112 -11.45 17.96 8.31
C ILE A 112 -10.87 16.55 8.33
N VAL A 113 -10.26 16.16 9.46
CA VAL A 113 -10.00 14.75 9.75
C VAL A 113 -11.31 14.08 10.15
N HIS A 114 -11.65 12.96 9.49
CA HIS A 114 -12.83 12.21 9.85
C HIS A 114 -12.60 11.44 11.16
N GLY A 115 -13.58 11.45 12.07
CA GLY A 115 -13.52 10.64 13.30
C GLY A 115 -12.79 11.25 14.51
N ALA A 116 -11.92 12.25 14.35
CA ALA A 116 -11.16 12.91 15.45
C ALA A 116 -12.00 13.82 16.40
N GLY A 117 -13.33 13.70 16.30
CA GLY A 117 -14.33 14.40 17.11
C GLY A 117 -15.38 13.41 17.61
N VAL A 118 -16.60 13.50 17.08
CA VAL A 118 -17.73 12.65 17.52
C VAL A 118 -17.59 11.15 17.20
N GLY A 119 -16.60 10.78 16.38
CA GLY A 119 -16.21 9.39 16.11
C GLY A 119 -15.22 8.80 17.12
N GLY A 120 -14.69 9.59 18.06
CA GLY A 120 -13.89 9.10 19.18
C GLY A 120 -12.48 8.57 18.84
N LEU A 121 -12.02 8.76 17.60
CA LEU A 121 -10.69 8.29 17.17
C LEU A 121 -9.58 9.24 17.64
N ALA A 122 -8.39 8.69 17.91
CA ALA A 122 -7.21 9.50 18.19
C ALA A 122 -6.86 10.38 16.98
N ALA A 123 -6.60 11.68 17.22
CA ALA A 123 -6.40 12.66 16.15
C ALA A 123 -5.28 12.26 15.17
N LYS A 124 -4.18 11.70 15.70
CA LYS A 124 -3.06 11.19 14.91
C LYS A 124 -3.45 10.02 14.00
N GLU A 125 -4.15 9.02 14.52
CA GLU A 125 -4.53 7.81 13.76
C GLU A 125 -5.58 8.15 12.71
N ALA A 126 -6.56 8.96 13.07
CA ALA A 126 -7.58 9.45 12.15
C ALA A 126 -6.98 10.29 11.01
N ALA A 127 -5.97 11.14 11.29
CA ALA A 127 -5.28 11.91 10.26
C ALA A 127 -4.45 11.02 9.33
N GLN A 128 -3.78 10.00 9.88
CA GLN A 128 -3.09 8.99 9.08
C GLN A 128 -4.06 8.30 8.11
N ALA A 129 -5.17 7.76 8.60
CA ALA A 129 -6.18 7.10 7.77
C ALA A 129 -6.82 8.05 6.74
N THR A 130 -7.07 9.31 7.11
CA THR A 130 -7.62 10.34 6.20
C THR A 130 -6.67 10.56 5.01
N VAL A 131 -5.37 10.70 5.28
CA VAL A 131 -4.37 10.89 4.23
C VAL A 131 -4.16 9.63 3.40
N GLU A 132 -4.13 8.46 4.04
CA GLU A 132 -4.04 7.18 3.33
C GLU A 132 -5.18 7.03 2.33
N GLY A 133 -6.43 7.20 2.80
CA GLY A 133 -7.61 7.16 1.94
C GLY A 133 -7.56 8.19 0.80
N ALA A 134 -7.12 9.42 1.10
CA ALA A 134 -7.00 10.46 0.09
C ALA A 134 -5.95 10.13 -0.99
N VAL A 135 -4.76 9.67 -0.59
CA VAL A 135 -3.66 9.34 -1.53
C VAL A 135 -3.98 8.08 -2.33
N LEU A 136 -4.52 7.04 -1.70
CA LEU A 136 -4.90 5.79 -2.36
C LEU A 136 -6.14 5.96 -3.25
N GLY A 137 -7.14 6.73 -2.80
CA GLY A 137 -8.34 7.05 -3.59
C GLY A 137 -8.03 7.92 -4.81
N GLY A 138 -6.96 8.71 -4.71
CA GLY A 138 -6.42 9.52 -5.80
C GLY A 138 -5.48 8.78 -6.75
N TYR A 139 -5.18 7.50 -6.50
CA TYR A 139 -4.30 6.72 -7.37
C TYR A 139 -4.88 6.50 -8.76
N GLU A 140 -4.02 6.56 -9.77
CA GLU A 140 -4.33 6.16 -11.15
C GLU A 140 -3.04 5.70 -11.81
N PHE A 141 -3.06 4.49 -12.38
CA PHE A 141 -1.95 4.00 -13.20
C PHE A 141 -2.11 4.53 -14.64
N GLU A 142 -1.45 5.64 -14.93
CA GLU A 142 -1.39 6.19 -16.30
C GLU A 142 -0.55 5.28 -17.23
N GLY A 143 0.43 4.59 -16.66
CA GLY A 143 1.21 3.53 -17.30
C GLY A 143 1.87 3.98 -18.60
N TYR A 144 1.40 3.39 -19.71
CA TYR A 144 1.97 3.56 -21.06
C TYR A 144 0.95 4.16 -22.04
N LYS A 145 -0.13 4.77 -21.52
CA LYS A 145 -1.09 5.48 -22.36
C LYS A 145 -0.44 6.73 -22.95
N THR A 146 -0.72 7.00 -24.22
CA THR A 146 -0.25 8.20 -24.94
C THR A 146 -1.12 9.43 -24.65
N GLU A 147 -2.39 9.22 -24.34
CA GLU A 147 -3.33 10.25 -23.91
C GLU A 147 -3.64 10.08 -22.42
N ASN A 148 -3.24 11.05 -21.61
CA ASN A 148 -3.44 11.07 -20.17
C ASN A 148 -4.28 12.26 -19.74
N SER A 149 -5.09 12.07 -18.70
CA SER A 149 -5.77 13.18 -18.03
C SER A 149 -4.74 14.16 -17.49
N LYS A 150 -4.78 15.42 -17.95
CA LYS A 150 -3.90 16.48 -17.44
C LYS A 150 -4.29 16.95 -16.03
N PHE A 151 -5.49 16.61 -15.57
CA PHE A 151 -6.00 17.10 -14.30
C PHE A 151 -5.40 16.31 -13.13
N LYS A 152 -4.78 17.01 -12.17
CA LYS A 152 -4.26 16.44 -10.93
C LYS A 152 -4.67 17.33 -9.76
N ILE A 153 -4.98 16.69 -8.63
CA ILE A 153 -5.14 17.38 -7.35
C ILE A 153 -3.75 17.83 -6.90
N GLU A 154 -3.58 19.13 -6.71
CA GLU A 154 -2.30 19.74 -6.40
C GLU A 154 -2.05 19.76 -4.89
N GLU A 155 -3.09 20.02 -4.08
CA GLU A 155 -2.96 20.20 -2.64
C GLU A 155 -4.16 19.63 -1.86
N LEU A 156 -3.86 18.95 -0.75
CA LEU A 156 -4.80 18.56 0.31
C LEU A 156 -4.40 19.26 1.60
N VAL A 157 -5.32 20.04 2.16
CA VAL A 157 -5.12 20.77 3.41
C VAL A 157 -6.03 20.23 4.50
N ILE A 158 -5.43 19.66 5.53
CA ILE A 158 -6.13 19.30 6.76
C ILE A 158 -6.28 20.56 7.61
N VAL A 159 -7.50 20.88 8.02
CA VAL A 159 -7.80 22.09 8.79
C VAL A 159 -8.20 21.71 10.21
N GLU A 160 -7.49 22.27 11.19
CA GLU A 160 -7.76 22.03 12.63
C GLU A 160 -7.47 23.30 13.45
N ARG A 161 -8.45 23.78 14.21
CA ARG A 161 -8.37 25.00 15.02
C ARG A 161 -7.58 24.81 16.30
N ASP A 162 -7.60 23.63 16.88
CA ASP A 162 -6.83 23.31 18.08
C ASP A 162 -5.35 23.07 17.71
N LYS A 163 -4.45 23.90 18.25
CA LYS A 163 -3.01 23.82 17.93
C LYS A 163 -2.37 22.48 18.32
N LYS A 164 -2.82 21.86 19.41
CA LYS A 164 -2.28 20.59 19.87
C LYS A 164 -2.73 19.47 18.93
N LYS A 165 -4.03 19.40 18.61
CA LYS A 165 -4.58 18.45 17.64
C LYS A 165 -3.95 18.64 16.26
N ALA A 166 -3.77 19.88 15.80
CA ALA A 166 -3.14 20.17 14.51
C ALA A 166 -1.71 19.58 14.43
N ARG A 167 -0.95 19.64 15.53
CA ARG A 167 0.38 19.00 15.60
C ARG A 167 0.29 17.47 15.54
N GLU A 168 -0.61 16.85 16.32
CA GLU A 168 -0.83 15.39 16.30
C GLU A 168 -1.29 14.90 14.93
N MET A 169 -2.21 15.63 14.30
CA MET A 169 -2.67 15.37 12.94
C MET A 169 -1.54 15.54 11.92
N GLY A 170 -0.64 16.51 12.09
CA GLY A 170 0.54 16.66 11.23
C GLY A 170 1.47 15.44 11.26
N GLU A 171 1.69 14.84 12.42
CA GLU A 171 2.46 13.59 12.54
C GLU A 171 1.75 12.40 11.88
N GLY A 172 0.42 12.30 12.07
CA GLY A 172 -0.41 11.27 11.45
C GLY A 172 -0.44 11.40 9.92
N ALA A 173 -0.70 12.60 9.43
CA ALA A 173 -0.74 12.94 8.02
C ALA A 173 0.57 12.61 7.31
N ARG A 174 1.71 12.96 7.92
CA ARG A 174 3.04 12.60 7.39
C ARG A 174 3.23 11.08 7.31
N THR A 175 2.74 10.35 8.32
CA THR A 175 2.83 8.88 8.32
C THR A 175 1.98 8.29 7.21
N GLY A 176 0.74 8.75 7.08
CA GLY A 176 -0.18 8.30 6.03
C GLY A 176 0.30 8.62 4.63
N GLU A 177 0.90 9.79 4.41
CA GLU A 177 1.50 10.18 3.13
C GLU A 177 2.60 9.19 2.73
N ILE A 178 3.56 8.94 3.63
CA ILE A 178 4.69 8.03 3.37
C ILE A 178 4.20 6.61 3.06
N VAL A 179 3.26 6.09 3.84
CA VAL A 179 2.75 4.72 3.70
C VAL A 179 1.94 4.57 2.41
N ALA A 180 0.98 5.46 2.15
CA ALA A 180 0.13 5.36 0.98
C ALA A 180 0.88 5.63 -0.33
N GLU A 181 1.88 6.52 -0.33
CA GLU A 181 2.74 6.67 -1.49
C GLU A 181 3.61 5.42 -1.76
N ALA A 182 4.10 4.76 -0.70
CA ALA A 182 4.84 3.51 -0.83
C ALA A 182 3.95 2.40 -1.42
N GLU A 183 2.70 2.31 -0.96
CA GLU A 183 1.72 1.38 -1.53
C GLU A 183 1.43 1.70 -3.01
N ASN A 184 1.21 2.97 -3.37
CA ASN A 184 1.00 3.35 -4.77
C ASN A 184 2.23 3.06 -5.65
N ARG A 185 3.45 3.24 -5.15
CA ARG A 185 4.67 2.83 -5.86
C ARG A 185 4.75 1.30 -6.03
N ALA A 186 4.33 0.53 -5.03
CA ALA A 186 4.21 -0.92 -5.17
C ALA A 186 3.17 -1.29 -6.23
N ARG A 187 2.01 -0.60 -6.26
CA ARG A 187 0.99 -0.75 -7.31
C ARG A 187 1.56 -0.41 -8.69
N ASP A 188 2.39 0.63 -8.82
CA ASP A 188 3.04 0.97 -10.10
C ASP A 188 3.95 -0.15 -10.60
N LEU A 189 4.74 -0.76 -9.72
CA LEU A 189 5.60 -1.90 -10.07
C LEU A 189 4.77 -3.11 -10.52
N VAL A 190 3.69 -3.43 -9.79
CA VAL A 190 2.79 -4.55 -10.10
C VAL A 190 1.97 -4.32 -11.37
N ASN A 191 1.57 -3.08 -11.62
CA ASN A 191 0.79 -2.72 -12.81
C ASN A 191 1.65 -2.63 -14.08
N ALA A 192 2.95 -2.36 -13.96
CA ALA A 192 3.85 -2.33 -15.10
C ALA A 192 4.05 -3.72 -15.72
N PRO A 193 4.23 -3.82 -17.06
CA PRO A 193 4.35 -5.10 -17.75
C PRO A 193 5.72 -5.74 -17.54
N ALA A 194 5.76 -7.07 -17.60
CA ALA A 194 6.96 -7.87 -17.37
C ALA A 194 8.13 -7.54 -18.31
N ASN A 195 7.86 -7.10 -19.55
CA ASN A 195 8.92 -6.64 -20.45
C ASN A 195 9.60 -5.32 -20.03
N LYS A 196 9.08 -4.64 -19.00
CA LYS A 196 9.67 -3.43 -18.40
C LYS A 196 10.14 -3.69 -16.97
N ILE A 197 9.42 -4.51 -16.22
CA ILE A 197 9.78 -4.95 -14.88
C ILE A 197 10.34 -6.38 -14.97
N THR A 198 11.63 -6.48 -15.29
CA THR A 198 12.40 -7.73 -15.30
C THR A 198 13.17 -7.88 -13.99
N PRO A 199 13.76 -9.05 -13.68
CA PRO A 199 14.60 -9.21 -12.49
C PRO A 199 15.72 -8.16 -12.43
N THR A 200 16.35 -7.88 -13.57
CA THR A 200 17.40 -6.87 -13.70
C THR A 200 16.87 -5.46 -13.42
N SER A 201 15.75 -5.06 -14.04
CA SER A 201 15.23 -3.70 -13.88
C SER A 201 14.68 -3.45 -12.48
N LEU A 202 14.05 -4.46 -11.87
CA LEU A 202 13.55 -4.38 -10.49
C LEU A 202 14.69 -4.35 -9.46
N ALA A 203 15.79 -5.08 -9.68
CA ALA A 203 17.00 -4.97 -8.85
C ALA A 203 17.61 -3.55 -8.93
N ASN A 204 17.66 -2.97 -10.13
CA ASN A 204 18.14 -1.60 -10.33
C ASN A 204 17.21 -0.57 -9.68
N TYR A 205 15.89 -0.77 -9.74
CA TYR A 205 14.91 0.05 -9.04
C TYR A 205 15.17 0.04 -7.52
N ALA A 206 15.32 -1.15 -6.92
CA ALA A 206 15.59 -1.28 -5.49
C ALA A 206 16.92 -0.63 -5.08
N LYS A 207 17.97 -0.77 -5.90
CA LYS A 207 19.27 -0.10 -5.68
C LYS A 207 19.17 1.42 -5.72
N LYS A 208 18.42 1.96 -6.68
CA LYS A 208 18.16 3.40 -6.78
C LYS A 208 17.37 3.90 -5.57
N MET A 209 16.28 3.22 -5.23
CA MET A 209 15.47 3.51 -4.04
C MET A 209 16.33 3.54 -2.78
N ALA A 210 17.16 2.51 -2.57
CA ALA A 210 17.99 2.40 -1.39
C ALA A 210 18.94 3.61 -1.25
N LYS A 211 19.52 4.07 -2.36
CA LYS A 211 20.36 5.28 -2.37
C LYS A 211 19.56 6.54 -2.00
N GLU A 212 18.33 6.69 -2.51
CA GLU A 212 17.46 7.84 -2.22
C GLU A 212 17.10 7.95 -0.73
N VAL A 213 16.85 6.82 -0.06
CA VAL A 213 16.43 6.79 1.35
C VAL A 213 17.51 6.40 2.35
N GLY A 214 18.76 6.21 1.90
CA GLY A 214 19.90 5.91 2.76
C GLY A 214 19.94 4.49 3.32
N LEU A 215 19.42 3.51 2.58
CA LEU A 215 19.57 2.08 2.88
C LEU A 215 20.81 1.51 2.19
N LYS A 216 21.41 0.47 2.77
CA LYS A 216 22.42 -0.33 2.08
C LYS A 216 21.71 -1.33 1.16
N CYS A 217 22.19 -1.47 -0.07
CA CYS A 217 21.70 -2.44 -1.04
C CYS A 217 22.86 -3.26 -1.60
N GLU A 218 22.71 -4.58 -1.57
CA GLU A 218 23.53 -5.55 -2.28
C GLU A 218 22.64 -6.27 -3.30
N VAL A 219 23.21 -6.61 -4.45
CA VAL A 219 22.54 -7.40 -5.49
C VAL A 219 23.45 -8.58 -5.77
N LEU A 220 22.97 -9.78 -5.47
CA LEU A 220 23.72 -11.01 -5.56
C LEU A 220 23.31 -11.78 -6.81
N ASP A 221 24.25 -12.55 -7.34
CA ASP A 221 23.97 -13.58 -8.33
C ASP A 221 23.66 -14.90 -7.60
N PRO A 222 22.43 -15.46 -7.72
CA PRO A 222 22.06 -16.65 -6.98
C PRO A 222 22.93 -17.87 -7.34
N LYS A 223 23.42 -17.97 -8.58
CA LYS A 223 24.27 -19.09 -8.98
C LYS A 223 25.65 -19.02 -8.32
N GLU A 224 26.23 -17.82 -8.25
CA GLU A 224 27.53 -17.61 -7.59
C GLU A 224 27.45 -17.79 -6.06
N GLU A 225 26.29 -17.50 -5.47
CA GLU A 225 26.04 -17.67 -4.03
C GLU A 225 25.59 -19.10 -3.64
N GLY A 226 25.50 -20.03 -4.60
CA GLY A 226 25.06 -21.42 -4.33
C GLY A 226 23.55 -21.56 -4.04
N MET A 227 22.74 -20.59 -4.45
CA MET A 227 21.28 -20.61 -4.37
C MET A 227 20.69 -21.36 -5.57
N GLU A 228 20.97 -22.65 -5.61
CA GLU A 228 20.62 -23.53 -6.73
C GLU A 228 19.10 -23.69 -6.92
N ALA A 229 18.27 -23.52 -5.87
CA ALA A 229 16.81 -23.56 -6.01
C ALA A 229 16.26 -22.30 -6.72
N ILE A 230 16.81 -21.12 -6.42
CA ILE A 230 16.52 -19.90 -7.20
C ILE A 230 17.01 -20.06 -8.63
N TRP A 231 18.26 -20.52 -8.80
CA TRP A 231 18.84 -20.68 -10.12
C TRP A 231 18.06 -21.65 -11.01
N ALA A 232 17.59 -22.77 -10.46
CA ALA A 232 16.77 -23.74 -11.17
C ALA A 232 15.50 -23.14 -11.78
N VAL A 233 14.82 -22.24 -11.07
CA VAL A 233 13.64 -21.54 -11.60
C VAL A 233 14.00 -20.64 -12.79
N ALA A 234 15.16 -19.99 -12.73
CA ALA A 234 15.57 -19.00 -13.73
C ALA A 234 16.13 -19.61 -15.02
N LYS A 235 16.47 -20.90 -15.05
CA LYS A 235 17.17 -21.54 -16.18
C LYS A 235 16.49 -21.37 -17.53
N GLY A 236 15.16 -21.25 -17.53
CA GLY A 236 14.37 -21.08 -18.75
C GLY A 236 14.25 -19.63 -19.25
N SER A 237 14.72 -18.65 -18.47
CA SER A 237 14.67 -17.24 -18.86
C SER A 237 16.02 -16.76 -19.42
N ARG A 238 15.95 -15.76 -20.30
CA ARG A 238 17.12 -14.98 -20.74
C ARG A 238 17.47 -13.86 -19.77
N GLU A 239 16.55 -13.48 -18.88
CA GLU A 239 16.83 -12.53 -17.81
C GLU A 239 17.51 -13.26 -16.63
N PRO A 240 18.67 -12.77 -16.16
CA PRO A 240 19.36 -13.41 -15.05
C PRO A 240 18.58 -13.18 -13.75
N ALA A 241 18.44 -14.25 -12.95
CA ALA A 241 17.94 -14.11 -11.59
C ALA A 241 18.86 -13.23 -10.73
N LYS A 242 18.28 -12.56 -9.74
CA LYS A 242 18.98 -11.66 -8.83
C LYS A 242 18.43 -11.83 -7.42
N VAL A 243 19.28 -11.67 -6.41
CA VAL A 243 18.81 -11.54 -5.02
C VAL A 243 19.16 -10.17 -4.52
N VAL A 244 18.14 -9.35 -4.28
CA VAL A 244 18.33 -8.01 -3.71
C VAL A 244 18.31 -8.11 -2.20
N VAL A 245 19.35 -7.60 -1.56
CA VAL A 245 19.46 -7.54 -0.11
C VAL A 245 19.48 -6.08 0.33
N LEU A 246 18.43 -5.65 1.02
CA LEU A 246 18.35 -4.31 1.62
C LEU A 246 18.57 -4.40 3.12
N SER A 247 19.32 -3.46 3.69
CA SER A 247 19.46 -3.40 5.15
C SER A 247 19.42 -1.97 5.66
N SER A 248 18.71 -1.79 6.78
CA SER A 248 18.77 -0.56 7.56
C SER A 248 20.17 -0.37 8.14
N PRO A 249 20.68 0.88 8.29
CA PRO A 249 21.90 1.13 9.05
C PRO A 249 21.84 0.45 10.41
N ALA A 250 22.88 -0.30 10.77
CA ALA A 250 22.89 -1.09 12.00
C ALA A 250 22.64 -0.20 13.22
N SER A 251 21.51 -0.42 13.91
CA SER A 251 21.31 0.17 15.23
C SER A 251 22.13 -0.62 16.25
N ARG A 252 23.12 0.03 16.87
CA ARG A 252 23.98 -0.55 17.92
C ARG A 252 23.19 -1.13 19.11
N SER A 253 21.92 -0.79 19.27
CA SER A 253 21.09 -1.17 20.41
C SER A 253 20.11 -2.32 20.16
N SER A 254 20.06 -2.91 18.96
CA SER A 254 19.07 -3.96 18.63
C SER A 254 19.74 -5.28 18.25
N SER A 255 19.72 -6.24 19.19
CA SER A 255 20.31 -7.58 19.05
C SER A 255 19.52 -8.53 18.16
N GLN A 256 18.25 -8.24 17.85
CA GLN A 256 17.38 -9.11 17.07
C GLN A 256 17.11 -8.53 15.68
N ARG A 257 17.63 -9.21 14.66
CA ARG A 257 17.37 -8.88 13.25
C ARG A 257 16.04 -9.49 12.78
N ILE A 258 15.19 -8.66 12.18
CA ILE A 258 13.93 -9.09 11.54
C ILE A 258 14.17 -9.08 10.03
N ALA A 259 13.78 -10.16 9.34
CA ALA A 259 13.84 -10.24 7.89
C ALA A 259 12.44 -10.12 7.27
N LEU A 260 12.35 -9.31 6.21
CA LEU A 260 11.20 -9.25 5.30
C LEU A 260 11.60 -9.91 3.97
N ILE A 261 10.79 -10.83 3.47
CA ILE A 261 11.08 -11.54 2.21
C ILE A 261 9.91 -11.34 1.26
N GLY A 262 10.20 -10.96 0.01
CA GLY A 262 9.17 -10.73 -0.99
C GLY A 262 9.38 -11.63 -2.20
N LYS A 263 8.41 -12.50 -2.52
CA LYS A 263 8.44 -13.30 -3.77
C LYS A 263 8.50 -12.34 -4.96
N GLY A 264 9.49 -12.53 -5.83
CA GLY A 264 9.76 -11.66 -6.98
C GLY A 264 9.79 -12.39 -8.32
N ILE A 265 8.74 -13.15 -8.66
CA ILE A 265 8.63 -13.71 -10.00
C ILE A 265 8.05 -12.65 -10.93
N THR A 266 8.90 -12.05 -11.75
CA THR A 266 8.54 -10.91 -12.61
C THR A 266 7.59 -11.28 -13.75
N PHE A 267 7.65 -12.53 -14.18
CA PHE A 267 6.62 -13.17 -14.98
C PHE A 267 6.62 -14.67 -14.71
N ASP A 268 5.44 -15.24 -14.53
CA ASP A 268 5.26 -16.67 -14.29
C ASP A 268 4.46 -17.31 -15.42
N ALA A 269 5.16 -17.93 -16.37
CA ALA A 269 4.52 -18.78 -17.38
C ALA A 269 4.17 -20.17 -16.83
N GLY A 270 4.70 -20.55 -15.66
CA GLY A 270 4.67 -21.90 -15.10
C GLY A 270 5.83 -22.80 -15.52
N GLY A 271 6.76 -22.31 -16.35
CA GLY A 271 7.87 -23.10 -16.89
C GLY A 271 7.38 -24.21 -17.83
N ILE A 272 7.94 -25.41 -17.71
CA ILE A 272 7.51 -26.59 -18.49
C ILE A 272 6.06 -27.01 -18.15
N SER A 273 5.64 -26.78 -16.90
CA SER A 273 4.26 -26.95 -16.42
C SER A 273 3.42 -25.74 -16.82
N LEU A 274 3.36 -25.46 -18.12
CA LEU A 274 2.84 -24.22 -18.70
C LEU A 274 1.40 -23.92 -18.24
N LYS A 275 1.18 -22.69 -17.76
CA LYS A 275 -0.16 -22.20 -17.40
C LYS A 275 -1.06 -22.06 -18.63
N PRO A 276 -2.39 -22.25 -18.48
CA PRO A 276 -3.35 -21.95 -19.55
C PRO A 276 -3.29 -20.48 -19.99
N SER A 277 -3.56 -20.19 -21.26
CA SER A 277 -3.51 -18.82 -21.80
C SER A 277 -4.50 -17.85 -21.12
N LYS A 278 -5.59 -18.36 -20.55
CA LYS A 278 -6.59 -17.55 -19.85
C LYS A 278 -5.95 -16.88 -18.63
N LYS A 279 -5.94 -15.54 -18.61
CA LYS A 279 -5.32 -14.70 -17.56
C LYS A 279 -3.79 -14.83 -17.42
N LEU A 280 -3.09 -15.53 -18.32
CA LEU A 280 -1.63 -15.64 -18.27
C LEU A 280 -0.93 -14.26 -18.25
N TRP A 281 -1.49 -13.28 -18.96
CA TRP A 281 -1.01 -11.89 -18.97
C TRP A 281 -1.03 -11.22 -17.58
N GLN A 282 -1.83 -11.71 -16.64
CA GLN A 282 -1.88 -11.21 -15.26
C GLN A 282 -0.66 -11.68 -14.45
N MET A 283 0.07 -12.71 -14.89
CA MET A 283 1.22 -13.25 -14.14
C MET A 283 2.42 -12.29 -14.04
N LYS A 284 2.34 -11.09 -14.65
CA LYS A 284 3.20 -9.96 -14.28
C LYS A 284 3.07 -9.54 -12.81
N THR A 285 1.95 -9.87 -12.15
CA THR A 285 1.70 -9.51 -10.75
C THR A 285 2.39 -10.46 -9.77
N ASP A 286 3.07 -11.50 -10.25
CA ASP A 286 3.67 -12.55 -9.41
C ASP A 286 4.96 -12.13 -8.66
N MET A 287 5.25 -10.83 -8.75
CA MET A 287 6.28 -10.10 -8.02
C MET A 287 5.70 -9.11 -7.00
N ALA A 288 4.39 -9.15 -6.73
CA ALA A 288 3.73 -8.22 -5.80
C ALA A 288 4.31 -8.28 -4.38
N GLY A 289 4.75 -9.47 -3.94
CA GLY A 289 5.46 -9.62 -2.67
C GLY A 289 6.78 -8.85 -2.63
N ALA A 290 7.57 -8.93 -3.70
CA ALA A 290 8.79 -8.14 -3.87
C ALA A 290 8.50 -6.63 -3.88
N ALA A 291 7.49 -6.19 -4.64
CA ALA A 291 7.09 -4.79 -4.68
C ALA A 291 6.71 -4.24 -3.29
N ALA A 292 5.88 -5.00 -2.56
CA ALA A 292 5.45 -4.66 -1.20
C ALA A 292 6.64 -4.54 -0.24
N VAL A 293 7.58 -5.50 -0.26
CA VAL A 293 8.74 -5.48 0.64
C VAL A 293 9.72 -4.36 0.30
N ILE A 294 9.98 -4.10 -0.99
CA ILE A 294 10.85 -3.00 -1.44
C ILE A 294 10.29 -1.66 -0.93
N GLU A 295 9.00 -1.40 -1.15
CA GLU A 295 8.39 -0.14 -0.77
C GLU A 295 8.10 -0.03 0.74
N ALA A 296 7.87 -1.15 1.44
CA ALA A 296 7.87 -1.19 2.90
C ALA A 296 9.22 -0.74 3.48
N MET A 297 10.34 -1.21 2.92
CA MET A 297 11.67 -0.77 3.32
C MET A 297 11.89 0.73 3.07
N ARG A 298 11.36 1.27 1.96
CA ARG A 298 11.36 2.72 1.69
C ARG A 298 10.61 3.49 2.78
N ALA A 299 9.38 3.09 3.10
CA ALA A 299 8.56 3.73 4.11
C ALA A 299 9.22 3.68 5.50
N ILE A 300 9.76 2.52 5.88
CA ILE A 300 10.50 2.31 7.14
C ILE A 300 11.68 3.28 7.26
N ALA A 301 12.45 3.48 6.17
CA ALA A 301 13.58 4.41 6.14
C ALA A 301 13.12 5.87 6.28
N GLN A 302 12.08 6.28 5.54
CA GLN A 302 11.53 7.63 5.58
C GLN A 302 10.91 7.98 6.95
N LEU A 303 10.27 7.00 7.60
CA LEU A 303 9.74 7.10 8.97
C LEU A 303 10.83 6.99 10.04
N LYS A 304 12.08 6.70 9.66
CA LYS A 304 13.24 6.58 10.55
C LYS A 304 13.02 5.53 11.66
N ILE A 305 12.37 4.41 11.31
CA ILE A 305 12.11 3.32 12.25
C ILE A 305 13.43 2.68 12.69
N LYS A 306 13.73 2.76 14.00
CA LYS A 306 14.99 2.29 14.58
C LYS A 306 14.93 0.79 14.92
N LYS A 307 14.80 -0.06 13.90
CA LYS A 307 14.84 -1.53 14.01
C LYS A 307 15.94 -2.10 13.12
N ASN A 308 16.57 -3.20 13.54
CA ASN A 308 17.55 -3.93 12.74
C ASN A 308 16.81 -4.79 11.70
N LEU A 309 16.63 -4.25 10.51
CA LEU A 309 15.86 -4.87 9.43
C LEU A 309 16.76 -5.31 8.28
N LEU A 310 16.44 -6.49 7.77
CA LEU A 310 16.98 -7.07 6.55
C LEU A 310 15.80 -7.33 5.61
N ALA A 311 15.91 -6.99 4.34
CA ALA A 311 15.02 -7.51 3.32
C ALA A 311 15.82 -8.38 2.35
N VAL A 312 15.28 -9.55 2.01
CA VAL A 312 15.86 -10.47 1.03
C VAL A 312 14.80 -10.71 -0.03
N ILE A 313 15.03 -10.20 -1.23
CA ILE A 313 14.05 -10.21 -2.31
C ILE A 313 14.62 -11.05 -3.47
N PRO A 314 14.27 -12.35 -3.54
CA PRO A 314 14.64 -13.19 -4.66
C PRO A 314 13.83 -12.79 -5.89
N LEU A 315 14.53 -12.46 -6.98
CA LEU A 315 13.98 -12.04 -8.26
C LEU A 315 14.30 -13.07 -9.33
N SER A 316 13.28 -13.53 -10.04
CA SER A 316 13.42 -14.46 -11.16
C SER A 316 12.31 -14.25 -12.19
N GLU A 317 12.39 -14.98 -13.30
CA GLU A 317 11.37 -15.10 -14.33
C GLU A 317 11.23 -16.59 -14.69
N ASN A 318 10.00 -17.12 -14.63
CA ASN A 318 9.73 -18.55 -14.82
C ASN A 318 9.19 -18.79 -16.23
N MET A 319 10.05 -19.21 -17.14
CA MET A 319 9.77 -19.33 -18.58
C MET A 319 10.02 -20.75 -19.09
N PRO A 320 9.22 -21.25 -20.06
CA PRO A 320 9.56 -22.46 -20.79
C PRO A 320 10.71 -22.20 -21.77
N ASP A 321 11.70 -23.08 -21.79
CA ASP A 321 12.81 -23.10 -22.74
C ASP A 321 13.44 -24.52 -22.77
N GLY A 322 14.27 -24.82 -23.76
CA GLY A 322 15.03 -26.08 -23.81
C GLY A 322 15.99 -26.28 -22.63
N GLY A 323 16.41 -25.20 -21.97
CA GLY A 323 17.25 -25.22 -20.76
C GLY A 323 16.47 -25.17 -19.44
N ALA A 324 15.14 -25.03 -19.46
CA ALA A 324 14.33 -24.89 -18.24
C ALA A 324 14.39 -26.15 -17.36
N SER A 325 14.21 -25.95 -16.04
CA SER A 325 13.99 -27.07 -15.13
C SER A 325 12.71 -27.82 -15.50
N ARG A 326 12.68 -29.13 -15.22
CA ARG A 326 11.61 -30.04 -15.62
C ARG A 326 10.97 -30.70 -14.40
N PRO A 327 9.69 -31.11 -14.50
CA PRO A 327 9.14 -32.10 -13.59
C PRO A 327 10.05 -33.35 -13.48
N GLY A 328 10.37 -33.76 -12.26
CA GLY A 328 11.30 -34.84 -11.93
C GLY A 328 12.76 -34.41 -11.69
N ASP A 329 13.14 -33.16 -12.01
CA ASP A 329 14.48 -32.68 -11.65
C ASP A 329 14.60 -32.57 -10.11
N VAL A 330 15.76 -32.95 -9.57
CA VAL A 330 16.09 -32.83 -8.14
C VAL A 330 17.11 -31.72 -7.96
N VAL A 331 16.78 -30.73 -7.14
CA VAL A 331 17.58 -29.51 -6.93
C VAL A 331 17.94 -29.37 -5.46
N SER A 332 19.21 -29.07 -5.16
CA SER A 332 19.63 -28.72 -3.80
C SER A 332 19.32 -27.25 -3.52
N SER A 333 18.78 -26.92 -2.35
CA SER A 333 18.69 -25.54 -1.89
C SER A 333 20.02 -25.08 -1.25
N LEU A 334 20.10 -23.80 -0.91
CA LEU A 334 21.19 -23.18 -0.15
C LEU A 334 21.39 -23.85 1.23
N SER A 335 20.36 -24.51 1.77
CA SER A 335 20.48 -25.25 3.03
C SER A 335 21.08 -26.65 2.85
N GLY A 336 21.36 -27.07 1.62
CA GLY A 336 21.79 -28.43 1.27
C GLY A 336 20.67 -29.47 1.23
N ILE A 337 19.41 -29.06 1.36
CA ILE A 337 18.26 -29.97 1.28
C ILE A 337 17.87 -30.12 -0.19
N THR A 338 17.75 -31.36 -0.66
CA THR A 338 17.30 -31.66 -2.02
C THR A 338 15.77 -31.68 -2.12
N THR A 339 15.24 -31.13 -3.20
CA THR A 339 13.81 -31.07 -3.51
C THR A 339 13.57 -31.59 -4.92
N GLU A 340 12.66 -32.55 -5.06
CA GLU A 340 12.16 -32.98 -6.36
C GLU A 340 11.08 -32.01 -6.86
N ILE A 341 11.25 -31.52 -8.08
CA ILE A 341 10.30 -30.62 -8.72
C ILE A 341 9.18 -31.46 -9.33
N ILE A 342 8.00 -31.51 -8.70
CA ILE A 342 6.83 -32.17 -9.30
C ILE A 342 6.13 -31.27 -10.33
N SER A 343 6.09 -29.96 -10.05
CA SER A 343 5.54 -28.96 -10.95
C SER A 343 6.44 -27.73 -10.95
N THR A 344 6.78 -27.24 -12.13
CA THR A 344 7.55 -26.00 -12.33
C THR A 344 6.68 -24.75 -12.15
N ASP A 345 5.36 -24.92 -12.00
CA ASP A 345 4.39 -23.86 -11.65
C ASP A 345 4.27 -23.66 -10.12
N ALA A 346 5.12 -24.35 -9.37
CA ALA A 346 5.31 -24.17 -7.94
C ALA A 346 6.69 -23.53 -7.66
N GLU A 347 7.11 -22.60 -8.50
CA GLU A 347 8.39 -21.92 -8.49
C GLU A 347 8.57 -20.97 -7.30
N GLY A 348 7.49 -20.33 -6.84
CA GLY A 348 7.56 -19.31 -5.79
C GLY A 348 8.17 -19.84 -4.50
N ARG A 349 7.83 -21.07 -4.10
CA ARG A 349 8.42 -21.70 -2.90
C ARG A 349 9.89 -22.09 -3.09
N MET A 350 10.30 -22.38 -4.33
CA MET A 350 11.69 -22.69 -4.67
C MET A 350 12.58 -21.45 -4.53
N ILE A 351 12.10 -20.27 -4.93
CA ILE A 351 12.90 -19.05 -4.73
C ILE A 351 12.90 -18.57 -3.27
N LEU A 352 11.83 -18.85 -2.52
CA LEU A 352 11.70 -18.46 -1.12
C LEU A 352 12.58 -19.30 -0.19
N VAL A 353 12.79 -20.60 -0.44
CA VAL A 353 13.58 -21.46 0.46
C VAL A 353 15.04 -20.99 0.58
N ASP A 354 15.65 -20.56 -0.52
CA ASP A 354 17.01 -20.02 -0.52
C ASP A 354 17.06 -18.65 0.15
N ALA A 355 16.11 -17.76 -0.14
CA ALA A 355 16.01 -16.45 0.50
C ALA A 355 15.82 -16.55 2.03
N ILE A 356 14.98 -17.47 2.50
CA ILE A 356 14.78 -17.75 3.94
C ILE A 356 16.07 -18.27 4.57
N THR A 357 16.75 -19.20 3.89
CA THR A 357 18.03 -19.75 4.35
C THR A 357 19.10 -18.66 4.44
N TYR A 358 19.22 -17.82 3.42
CA TYR A 358 20.13 -16.69 3.41
C TYR A 358 19.83 -15.71 4.56
N ALA A 359 18.56 -15.35 4.77
CA ALA A 359 18.15 -14.48 5.88
C ALA A 359 18.55 -15.06 7.24
N LYS A 360 18.37 -16.37 7.45
CA LYS A 360 18.82 -17.09 8.64
C LYS A 360 20.34 -17.03 8.82
N GLN A 361 21.12 -17.27 7.76
CA GLN A 361 22.59 -17.17 7.78
C GLN A 361 23.06 -15.76 8.11
N LYS A 362 22.30 -14.73 7.69
CA LYS A 362 22.51 -13.33 8.11
C LYS A 362 21.98 -13.02 9.51
N GLY A 363 21.58 -13.99 10.30
CA GLY A 363 21.21 -13.84 11.71
C GLY A 363 19.79 -13.35 11.97
N ALA A 364 18.88 -13.40 10.99
CA ALA A 364 17.47 -13.09 11.21
C ALA A 364 16.85 -14.08 12.21
N LYS A 365 16.09 -13.55 13.18
CA LYS A 365 15.38 -14.34 14.21
C LYS A 365 13.87 -14.35 14.02
N LYS A 366 13.35 -13.35 13.32
CA LYS A 366 11.95 -13.28 12.86
C LYS A 366 12.00 -13.08 11.36
N ILE A 367 11.28 -13.91 10.63
CA ILE A 367 11.23 -13.87 9.17
C ILE A 367 9.75 -13.78 8.80
N ILE A 368 9.41 -12.79 7.98
CA ILE A 368 8.07 -12.60 7.45
C ILE A 368 8.23 -12.58 5.94
N ASP A 369 7.70 -13.58 5.24
CA ASP A 369 7.59 -13.58 3.79
C ASP A 369 6.21 -13.11 3.32
N CYS A 370 6.19 -12.43 2.17
CA CYS A 370 4.99 -11.97 1.49
C CYS A 370 5.04 -12.47 0.04
N ALA A 371 4.03 -13.23 -0.37
CA ALA A 371 4.07 -13.93 -1.65
C ALA A 371 2.67 -14.15 -2.25
N THR A 372 2.55 -13.92 -3.56
CA THR A 372 1.47 -14.43 -4.42
C THR A 372 1.71 -15.92 -4.67
N LEU A 373 1.48 -16.75 -3.65
CA LEU A 373 2.03 -18.10 -3.64
C LEU A 373 1.11 -19.18 -4.21
N THR A 374 -0.20 -19.11 -3.96
CA THR A 374 -1.12 -20.20 -4.34
C THR A 374 -2.49 -19.72 -4.77
N GLY A 375 -3.06 -20.35 -5.80
CA GLY A 375 -4.48 -20.21 -6.14
C GLY A 375 -5.42 -20.82 -5.07
N GLY A 376 -4.90 -21.73 -4.24
CA GLY A 376 -5.65 -22.29 -3.11
C GLY A 376 -6.05 -21.24 -2.07
N CYS A 377 -5.20 -20.25 -1.82
CA CYS A 377 -5.54 -19.14 -0.91
C CYS A 377 -6.73 -18.33 -1.43
N ILE A 378 -6.76 -18.01 -2.73
CA ILE A 378 -7.89 -17.31 -3.37
C ILE A 378 -9.16 -18.16 -3.29
N THR A 379 -9.05 -19.48 -3.49
CA THR A 379 -10.20 -20.39 -3.37
C THR A 379 -10.78 -20.40 -1.94
N ALA A 380 -9.92 -20.29 -0.92
CA ALA A 380 -10.33 -20.34 0.48
C ALA A 380 -10.84 -19.00 1.03
N LEU A 381 -10.20 -17.89 0.67
CA LEU A 381 -10.39 -16.57 1.30
C LEU A 381 -10.91 -15.49 0.33
N GLY A 382 -11.07 -15.81 -0.95
CA GLY A 382 -11.46 -14.86 -2.00
C GLY A 382 -10.40 -13.79 -2.25
N ASP A 383 -10.85 -12.66 -2.80
CA ASP A 383 -9.99 -11.50 -3.14
C ASP A 383 -9.95 -10.43 -2.02
N VAL A 384 -10.45 -10.76 -0.83
CA VAL A 384 -10.67 -9.79 0.27
C VAL A 384 -9.74 -10.00 1.47
N ALA A 385 -9.10 -11.16 1.59
CA ALA A 385 -8.24 -11.48 2.73
C ALA A 385 -6.97 -12.23 2.31
N SER A 386 -5.87 -11.97 3.02
CA SER A 386 -4.60 -12.67 2.84
C SER A 386 -4.52 -13.90 3.77
N GLY A 387 -3.96 -14.99 3.28
CA GLY A 387 -3.62 -16.15 4.11
C GLY A 387 -2.40 -15.87 4.99
N LEU A 388 -2.50 -16.18 6.28
CA LEU A 388 -1.41 -16.05 7.26
C LEU A 388 -1.10 -17.41 7.86
N MET A 389 0.16 -17.83 7.73
CA MET A 389 0.68 -19.06 8.33
C MET A 389 2.01 -18.77 9.03
N GLY A 390 2.37 -19.57 10.03
CA GLY A 390 3.63 -19.41 10.73
C GLY A 390 3.86 -20.52 11.74
N ASN A 391 5.03 -20.49 12.38
CA ASN A 391 5.46 -21.44 13.40
C ASN A 391 5.71 -20.79 14.77
N ASP A 392 5.27 -19.54 14.94
CA ASP A 392 5.39 -18.77 16.18
C ASP A 392 4.08 -18.00 16.40
N ASP A 393 3.28 -18.45 17.37
CA ASP A 393 1.95 -17.88 17.65
C ASP A 393 2.02 -16.40 18.04
N LYS A 394 3.10 -15.98 18.73
CA LYS A 394 3.26 -14.57 19.13
C LYS A 394 3.52 -13.68 17.91
N LEU A 395 4.28 -14.17 16.94
CA LEU A 395 4.50 -13.46 15.69
C LEU A 395 3.20 -13.39 14.87
N ILE A 396 2.46 -14.51 14.78
CA ILE A 396 1.16 -14.57 14.09
C ILE A 396 0.17 -13.56 14.70
N ASP A 397 0.00 -13.57 16.02
CA ASP A 397 -0.92 -12.65 16.71
C ASP A 397 -0.49 -11.20 16.55
N GLY A 398 0.83 -10.94 16.52
CA GLY A 398 1.38 -9.63 16.20
C GLY A 398 1.00 -9.16 14.79
N MET A 399 1.07 -10.06 13.80
CA MET A 399 0.68 -9.77 12.41
C MET A 399 -0.82 -9.55 12.27
N LYS A 400 -1.66 -10.33 12.96
CA LYS A 400 -3.12 -10.13 12.98
C LYS A 400 -3.51 -8.76 13.52
N LYS A 401 -2.94 -8.36 14.67
CA LYS A 401 -3.17 -7.03 15.25
C LYS A 401 -2.69 -5.90 14.35
N ALA A 402 -1.57 -6.12 13.63
CA ALA A 402 -1.10 -5.16 12.64
C ALA A 402 -2.10 -5.03 11.49
N ALA A 403 -2.58 -6.15 10.93
CA ALA A 403 -3.59 -6.17 9.88
C ALA A 403 -4.89 -5.48 10.32
N GLU A 404 -5.45 -5.84 11.47
CA GLU A 404 -6.66 -5.20 12.01
C GLU A 404 -6.53 -3.68 12.15
N LYS A 405 -5.33 -3.19 12.53
CA LYS A 405 -5.06 -1.76 12.66
C LYS A 405 -4.91 -1.07 11.30
N THR A 406 -4.37 -1.76 10.29
CA THR A 406 -4.13 -1.17 8.97
C THR A 406 -5.34 -1.22 8.05
N GLY A 407 -6.40 -1.93 8.44
CA GLY A 407 -7.40 -2.42 7.47
C GLY A 407 -6.82 -3.52 6.61
#